data_AF-A0A4V6WP03-F1
#
_entry.id   AF-A0A4V6WP03-F1
#
_cell.length_a   1.000
_cell.length_b   1.000
_cell.length_c   1.000
_cell.angle_alpha   90.00
_cell.angle_beta   90.00
_cell.angle_gamma   90.00
#
_symmetry.space_group_name_H-M   'P 1'
#
loop_
_entity.id
_entity.type
_entity.pdbx_description
1 polymer ?
#
loop_
_entity_poly.entity_id
_entity_poly.type
_entity_poly.pdbx_seq_one_letter_code
_entity_poly.pdbx_strand_id
1 'polypeptide(L)' 'MCPERGSNGSRGQPFELRLLVLENEHQVFVNNKSTYVFAHRLPSQSVKMLEVKGDIVLTSV' A
#
# COMPACT_ATOMS: atom_id res chain seq x y z
N MET A 1 -12.99 0.63 -12.52
CA MET A 1 -13.13 2.09 -12.28
C MET A 1 -12.62 2.38 -10.89
N CYS A 2 -11.42 2.91 -10.76
CA CYS A 2 -10.88 3.34 -9.47
C CYS A 2 -11.59 4.65 -9.10
N PRO A 3 -12.19 4.78 -7.90
CA PRO A 3 -12.84 6.01 -7.50
C PRO A 3 -11.77 7.09 -7.30
N GLU A 4 -11.68 8.01 -8.26
CA GLU A 4 -11.01 9.28 -8.06
C GLU A 4 -11.87 10.15 -7.14
N ARG A 5 -11.53 10.21 -5.85
CA ARG A 5 -11.58 11.42 -5.00
C ARG A 5 -11.33 11.07 -3.53
N GLY A 6 -10.23 11.60 -3.02
CA GLY A 6 -9.84 11.56 -1.62
C GLY A 6 -8.33 11.68 -1.50
N SER A 7 -7.80 12.88 -1.72
CA SER A 7 -6.39 13.23 -1.54
C SER A 7 -5.84 12.72 -0.19
N ASN A 8 -4.83 11.84 -0.21
CA ASN A 8 -4.15 11.40 1.01
C ASN A 8 -2.62 11.61 0.98
N GLY A 9 -2.14 12.47 0.08
CA GLY A 9 -0.76 12.95 0.08
C GLY A 9 -0.64 14.22 -0.74
N SER A 10 -0.38 15.35 -0.08
CA SER A 10 0.15 16.53 -0.77
C SER A 10 1.58 16.21 -1.21
N ARG A 11 1.95 16.64 -2.43
CA ARG A 11 3.29 16.37 -2.98
C ARG A 11 4.35 16.89 -2.01
N GLY A 12 5.39 16.09 -1.78
CA GLY A 12 6.51 16.43 -0.90
C GLY A 12 6.24 16.27 0.60
N GLN A 13 5.04 15.83 1.03
CA GLN A 13 4.81 15.49 2.43
C GLN A 13 5.21 14.04 2.73
N PRO A 14 5.77 13.76 3.92
CA PRO A 14 5.97 12.40 4.40
C PRO A 14 4.65 11.64 4.48
N PHE A 15 4.70 10.33 4.27
CA PHE A 15 3.55 9.46 4.46
C PHE A 15 3.98 8.12 5.05
N GLU A 16 3.06 7.49 5.77
CA GLU A 16 3.19 6.10 6.22
C GLU A 16 2.35 5.20 5.31
N LEU A 17 2.98 4.17 4.74
CA LEU A 17 2.33 3.12 3.98
C LEU A 17 2.34 1.83 4.81
N ARG A 18 1.17 1.24 5.05
CA ARG A 18 1.07 -0.09 5.66
C ARG A 18 0.35 -1.05 4.73
N LEU A 19 0.94 -2.23 4.56
CA LEU A 19 0.39 -3.36 3.82
C LEU A 19 0.06 -4.47 4.82
N LEU A 20 -1.23 -4.70 5.06
CA LEU A 20 -1.70 -5.79 5.91
C LEU A 20 -2.01 -7.00 5.03
N VAL A 21 -1.36 -8.13 5.30
CA VAL A 21 -1.61 -9.40 4.60
C VAL A 21 -2.62 -10.20 5.40
N LEU A 22 -3.83 -10.35 4.86
CA LEU A 22 -4.88 -11.21 5.41
C LEU A 22 -4.97 -12.50 4.58
N GLU A 23 -5.83 -13.43 5.02
CA GLU A 23 -5.98 -14.73 4.36
C GLU A 23 -6.44 -14.62 2.90
N ASN A 24 -7.33 -13.67 2.58
CA ASN A 24 -7.94 -13.54 1.26
C ASN A 24 -7.51 -12.28 0.49
N GLU A 25 -6.83 -11.34 1.15
CA GLU A 25 -6.55 -10.03 0.59
C GLU A 25 -5.34 -9.33 1.23
N HIS A 26 -4.85 -8.31 0.54
CA HIS A 26 -4.00 -7.28 1.08
C HIS A 26 -4.82 -6.01 1.34
N GLN A 27 -4.72 -5.44 2.53
CA GLN A 27 -5.27 -4.11 2.82
C GLN A 27 -4.17 -3.06 2.85
N VAL A 28 -4.39 -1.95 2.15
CA VAL A 28 -3.46 -0.85 2.00
C VAL A 28 -3.93 0.34 2.82
N PHE A 29 -3.07 0.83 3.70
CA PHE A 29 -3.30 2.02 4.50
C PHE A 29 -2.30 3.11 4.13
N VAL A 30 -2.79 4.34 4.00
CA VAL A 30 -1.96 5.54 3.87
C VAL A 30 -2.32 6.48 5.01
N ASN A 31 -1.33 6.84 5.83
CA ASN A 31 -1.52 7.69 7.01
C ASN A 31 -2.68 7.18 7.89
N ASN A 32 -2.64 5.88 8.22
CA ASN A 32 -3.63 5.16 9.04
C ASN A 32 -5.04 5.04 8.46
N LYS A 33 -5.29 5.52 7.24
CA LYS A 33 -6.59 5.39 6.57
C LYS A 33 -6.55 4.26 5.53
N SER A 34 -7.48 3.32 5.65
CA SER A 34 -7.68 2.29 4.63
C SER A 34 -8.03 2.94 3.31
N THR A 35 -7.21 2.67 2.29
CA THR A 35 -7.27 3.34 0.99
C THR A 35 -7.58 2.34 -0.12
N TYR A 36 -7.12 1.08 0.02
CA TYR A 36 -7.33 0.06 -1.01
C TYR A 36 -7.33 -1.35 -0.44
N VAL A 37 -8.06 -2.24 -1.09
CA VAL A 37 -8.09 -3.68 -0.79
C VAL A 37 -7.82 -4.45 -2.08
N PHE A 38 -6.89 -5.41 -2.02
CA PHE A 38 -6.47 -6.22 -3.16
C PHE A 38 -6.60 -7.71 -2.83
N ALA A 39 -7.57 -8.39 -3.43
CA ALA A 39 -7.73 -9.83 -3.28
C ALA A 39 -6.51 -10.59 -3.83
N HIS A 40 -6.10 -11.65 -3.13
CA HIS A 40 -4.99 -12.50 -3.57
C HIS A 40 -5.28 -13.13 -4.93
N ARG A 41 -4.37 -12.97 -5.88
CA ARG A 41 -4.42 -13.65 -7.19
C ARG A 41 -3.54 -14.89 -7.24
N LEU A 42 -2.59 -14.98 -6.31
CA LEU A 42 -1.67 -16.08 -6.09
C LEU A 42 -1.63 -16.34 -4.57
N PRO A 43 -1.22 -17.54 -4.12
CA PRO A 43 -1.06 -17.82 -2.70
C PRO A 43 -0.14 -16.78 -2.04
N SER A 44 -0.58 -16.14 -0.96
CA SER A 44 0.23 -15.10 -0.29
C SER A 44 1.60 -15.62 0.16
N GLN A 45 1.70 -16.92 0.46
CA GLN A 45 2.94 -17.60 0.87
C GLN A 45 3.99 -17.71 -0.26
N SER A 46 3.58 -17.50 -1.52
CA SER A 46 4.50 -17.51 -2.66
C SER A 46 5.29 -16.19 -2.78
N VAL A 47 4.91 -15.13 -2.07
CA VAL A 47 5.66 -13.87 -2.07
C VAL A 47 7.00 -14.06 -1.35
N LYS A 48 8.11 -13.72 -2.03
CA LYS A 48 9.48 -13.89 -1.51
C LYS A 48 10.29 -12.59 -1.43
N MET A 49 9.80 -11.51 -2.02
CA MET A 49 10.51 -10.24 -2.14
C MET A 49 9.52 -9.09 -2.00
N LEU A 50 9.93 -8.05 -1.28
CA LEU A 50 9.28 -6.74 -1.26
C LEU A 50 10.18 -5.75 -2.00
N GLU A 51 9.64 -5.11 -3.04
CA GLU A 51 10.31 -4.02 -3.75
C GLU A 51 9.58 -2.70 -3.45
N VAL A 52 10.32 -1.69 -3.00
CA VAL A 52 9.83 -0.32 -2.82
C VAL A 52 10.57 0.58 -3.80
N LYS A 53 9.83 1.15 -4.75
CA LYS A 53 10.40 1.95 -5.85
C LYS A 53 9.45 3.08 -6.25
N GLY A 54 10.01 4.21 -6.66
CA GLY A 54 9.28 5.38 -7.15
C GLY A 54 10.08 6.66 -6.93
N ASP A 55 9.47 7.80 -7.24
CA ASP A 55 9.99 9.13 -6.90
C ASP A 55 9.69 9.44 -5.43
N ILE A 56 10.47 8.82 -4.54
CA ILE A 56 10.33 8.94 -3.08
C ILE A 56 11.70 8.97 -2.42
N VAL A 57 11.75 9.54 -1.21
CA VAL A 57 12.85 9.33 -0.27
C VAL A 57 12.37 8.33 0.77
N LEU A 58 12.95 7.12 0.75
CA LEU A 58 12.59 6.07 1.70
C LEU A 58 13.38 6.26 3.00
N THR A 59 12.66 6.52 4.09
CA THR A 59 13.26 6.76 5.41
C THR A 59 13.29 5.50 6.28
N SER A 60 12.32 4.60 6.11
CA SER A 60 12.19 3.37 6.92
C SER A 60 11.32 2.34 6.20
N VAL A 61 11.58 1.05 6.47
CA VAL A 61 10.76 -0.10 6.08
C VAL A 61 10.56 -0.97 7.30
#